data_AF-C5M5Y5-F1
#
_entry.id   AF-C5M5Y5-F1
#
_cell.length_a   1.000
_cell.length_b   1.000
_cell.length_c   1.000
_cell.angle_alpha   90.00
_cell.angle_beta   90.00
_cell.angle_gamma   90.00
#
_symmetry.space_group_name_H-M   'P 1'
#
loop_
_entity.id
_entity.type
_entity.pdbx_description
1 polymer ?
#
loop_
_entity_poly.entity_id
_entity_poly.type
_entity_poly.pdbx_seq_one_letter_code
_entity_poly.pdbx_strand_id
1 'polypeptide(L)'
;MSYNKDKKTFNDVELPTNPNLPSWIITPKEEKAVFERWRKKAFAKCDDLIRKYIECSNSYSNPIEAMKMCKEANEKSIGCVAQYQKIEYLDIEKDEYIKEKMEKKKLYKYYLQKQKEEREISKSNNNNNNE
;
A
#
# COMPACT_ATOMS: atom_id res chain seq x y z
N MET A 1 -17.83 -1.30 11.40
CA MET A 1 -17.53 -1.10 9.95
C MET A 1 -17.18 -2.45 9.35
N SER A 2 -18.07 -3.01 8.52
CA SER A 2 -17.79 -4.27 7.82
C SER A 2 -16.82 -4.00 6.68
N TYR A 3 -15.55 -4.40 6.86
CA TYR A 3 -14.57 -4.37 5.78
C TYR A 3 -14.97 -5.44 4.77
N ASN A 4 -15.55 -5.00 3.65
CA ASN A 4 -15.94 -5.87 2.55
C ASN A 4 -14.67 -6.53 1.99
N LYS A 5 -14.49 -7.82 2.28
CA LYS A 5 -13.28 -8.60 1.94
C LYS A 5 -13.09 -8.78 0.42
N ASP A 6 -14.15 -8.55 -0.36
CA ASP A 6 -14.15 -8.75 -1.81
C ASP A 6 -13.81 -7.48 -2.61
N LYS A 7 -13.69 -6.32 -1.93
CA LYS A 7 -13.20 -5.10 -2.58
C LYS A 7 -11.68 -5.15 -2.64
N LYS A 8 -11.13 -5.30 -3.85
CA LYS A 8 -9.71 -5.02 -4.11
C LYS A 8 -9.38 -3.66 -3.52
N THR A 9 -8.51 -3.65 -2.52
CA THR A 9 -8.00 -2.41 -1.94
C THR A 9 -7.07 -1.76 -2.94
N PHE A 10 -6.80 -0.46 -2.77
CA PHE A 10 -5.92 0.26 -3.69
C PHE A 10 -4.50 -0.33 -3.76
N ASN A 11 -4.09 -1.10 -2.74
CA ASN A 11 -2.85 -1.88 -2.72
C ASN A 11 -2.88 -3.12 -3.62
N ASP A 12 -4.08 -3.65 -3.93
CA ASP A 12 -4.29 -4.84 -4.76
C ASP A 12 -4.42 -4.49 -6.25
N VAL A 13 -4.46 -3.20 -6.56
CA VAL A 13 -4.47 -2.67 -7.92
C VAL A 13 -3.08 -2.15 -8.24
N GLU A 14 -2.35 -2.83 -9.11
CA GLU A 14 -1.12 -2.27 -9.66
C GLU A 14 -1.46 -0.98 -10.41
N LEU A 15 -1.12 0.15 -9.82
CA LEU A 15 -1.29 1.42 -10.49
C LEU A 15 -0.36 1.42 -11.70
N PRO A 16 -0.85 1.83 -12.89
CA PRO A 16 0.01 1.98 -14.04
C PRO A 16 0.97 3.13 -13.75
N THR A 17 2.13 2.80 -13.19
CA THR A 17 3.26 3.71 -13.10
C THR A 17 3.57 4.13 -14.52
N ASN A 18 3.40 5.41 -14.84
CA ASN A 18 3.75 5.92 -16.15
C ASN A 18 5.23 5.61 -16.42
N PRO A 19 5.56 4.76 -17.42
CA PRO A 19 6.94 4.31 -17.65
C PRO A 19 7.91 5.45 -17.96
N ASN A 20 7.36 6.57 -18.46
CA ASN A 20 8.09 7.77 -18.84
C ASN A 20 8.43 8.67 -17.65
N LEU A 21 7.80 8.45 -16.49
CA LEU A 21 8.16 9.19 -15.30
C LEU A 21 9.38 8.57 -14.61
N PRO A 22 10.28 9.40 -14.05
CA PRO A 22 11.32 8.92 -13.17
C PRO A 22 10.77 8.17 -11.96
N SER A 23 11.51 7.17 -11.48
CA SER A 23 11.07 6.33 -10.36
C SER A 23 10.96 7.10 -9.04
N TRP A 24 11.69 8.20 -8.89
CA TRP A 24 11.66 9.07 -7.69
C TRP A 24 10.46 10.02 -7.64
N ILE A 25 9.66 10.11 -8.71
CA ILE A 25 8.44 10.92 -8.71
C ILE A 25 7.27 10.06 -8.23
N ILE A 26 6.60 10.50 -7.17
CA ILE A 26 5.35 9.92 -6.69
C ILE A 26 4.20 10.77 -7.23
N THR A 27 3.29 10.15 -7.98
CA THR A 27 2.07 10.82 -8.46
C THR A 27 1.03 10.94 -7.35
N PRO A 28 0.05 11.86 -7.42
CA PRO A 28 -0.97 12.01 -6.37
C PRO A 28 -1.76 10.73 -6.07
N LYS A 29 -1.96 9.87 -7.07
CA LYS A 29 -2.57 8.56 -6.89
C LYS A 29 -1.68 7.64 -6.06
N GLU A 30 -0.40 7.57 -6.39
CA GLU A 30 0.59 6.77 -5.65
C GLU A 30 0.78 7.30 -4.23
N GLU A 31 0.77 8.62 -4.03
CA GLU A 31 0.86 9.25 -2.70
C GLU A 31 -0.30 8.83 -1.80
N LYS A 32 -1.52 8.73 -2.35
CA LYS A 32 -2.66 8.18 -1.62
C LYS A 32 -2.44 6.71 -1.21
N ALA A 33 -1.85 5.88 -2.06
CA ALA A 33 -1.47 4.49 -1.71
C ALA A 33 -0.49 4.48 -0.54
N VAL A 34 0.56 5.29 -0.63
CA VAL A 34 1.60 5.38 0.40
C VAL A 34 0.98 5.83 1.72
N PHE A 35 0.10 6.82 1.69
CA PHE A 35 -0.60 7.29 2.87
C PHE A 35 -1.50 6.21 3.50
N GLU A 36 -2.23 5.44 2.68
CA GLU A 36 -3.05 4.32 3.17
C GLU A 36 -2.20 3.19 3.77
N ARG A 37 -1.07 2.85 3.14
CA ARG A 37 -0.10 1.85 3.65
C ARG A 37 0.52 2.30 4.97
N TRP A 38 0.99 3.54 5.02
CA TRP A 38 1.51 4.18 6.22
C TRP A 38 0.49 4.14 7.36
N ARG A 39 -0.75 4.55 7.09
CA ARG A 39 -1.83 4.50 8.06
C ARG A 39 -2.08 3.08 8.56
N LYS A 40 -2.16 2.08 7.67
CA LYS A 40 -2.33 0.68 8.08
C LYS A 40 -1.20 0.21 9.00
N LYS A 41 0.06 0.52 8.67
CA LYS A 41 1.23 0.19 9.50
C LYS A 41 1.19 0.89 10.87
N ALA A 42 0.80 2.17 10.92
CA ALA A 42 0.64 2.91 12.17
C ALA A 42 -0.44 2.29 13.07
N PHE A 43 -1.58 1.90 12.50
CA PHE A 43 -2.66 1.23 13.24
C PHE A 43 -2.25 -0.17 13.71
N ALA A 44 -1.51 -0.93 12.90
CA ALA A 44 -1.03 -2.26 13.26
C ALA A 44 -0.12 -2.25 14.51
N LYS A 45 0.67 -1.19 14.72
CA LYS A 45 1.49 -1.03 15.93
C LYS A 45 0.67 -0.80 17.21
N CYS A 46 -0.57 -0.35 17.08
CA CYS A 46 -1.46 -0.04 18.19
C CYS A 46 -2.66 -0.99 18.28
N ASP A 47 -2.62 -2.12 17.56
CA ASP A 47 -3.76 -3.02 17.39
C ASP A 47 -4.29 -3.53 18.72
N ASP A 48 -3.42 -3.81 19.69
CA ASP A 48 -3.84 -4.28 21.01
C ASP A 48 -4.63 -3.23 21.81
N LEU A 49 -4.27 -1.95 21.71
CA LEU A 49 -4.99 -0.87 22.38
C LEU A 49 -6.34 -0.60 21.69
N ILE A 50 -6.35 -0.68 20.35
CA ILE A 50 -7.55 -0.55 19.54
C ILE A 50 -8.51 -1.71 19.84
N ARG A 51 -8.01 -2.94 19.97
CA ARG A 51 -8.80 -4.12 20.32
C ARG A 51 -9.47 -3.97 21.68
N LYS A 52 -8.75 -3.51 22.70
CA LYS A 52 -9.31 -3.21 24.03
C LYS A 52 -10.42 -2.16 23.97
N TYR A 53 -10.24 -1.12 23.16
CA TYR A 53 -11.30 -0.13 22.94
C TYR A 53 -12.53 -0.74 22.24
N ILE A 54 -12.33 -1.58 21.23
CA ILE A 54 -13.41 -2.27 20.52
C ILE A 54 -14.15 -3.24 21.45
N GLU A 55 -13.44 -4.02 22.25
CA GLU A 55 -14.02 -4.92 23.25
C GLU A 55 -14.87 -4.15 24.25
N CYS A 56 -14.35 -3.05 24.78
CA CYS A 56 -15.12 -2.16 25.65
C CYS A 56 -16.34 -1.59 24.93
N SER A 57 -16.18 -1.05 23.72
CA SER A 57 -17.28 -0.46 22.96
C SER A 57 -18.38 -1.46 22.62
N ASN A 58 -18.03 -2.72 22.35
CA ASN A 58 -18.98 -3.78 22.04
C ASN A 58 -19.76 -4.27 23.26
N SER A 59 -19.29 -3.98 24.48
CA SER A 59 -20.01 -4.33 25.71
C SER A 59 -21.22 -3.43 25.99
N TYR A 60 -21.34 -2.28 25.30
CA TYR A 60 -22.45 -1.34 25.44
C TYR A 60 -23.36 -1.37 24.22
N SER A 61 -24.68 -1.32 24.45
CA SER A 61 -25.68 -1.29 23.36
C SER A 61 -25.85 0.10 22.73
N ASN A 62 -25.54 1.16 23.48
CA ASN A 62 -25.65 2.54 23.03
C ASN A 62 -24.27 3.12 22.68
N PRO A 63 -24.04 3.59 21.44
CA PRO A 63 -22.78 4.20 21.03
C PRO A 63 -22.34 5.42 21.86
N ILE A 64 -23.29 6.23 22.33
CA ILE A 64 -22.99 7.43 23.14
C ILE A 64 -22.45 7.03 24.51
N GLU A 65 -23.05 5.98 25.09
CA GLU A 65 -22.63 5.42 26.37
C GLU A 65 -21.26 4.73 26.24
N ALA A 66 -21.07 3.93 25.19
CA ALA A 66 -19.79 3.31 24.85
C ALA A 66 -18.67 4.35 24.76
N MET A 67 -18.91 5.47 24.07
CA MET A 67 -17.92 6.53 23.92
C MET A 67 -17.54 7.18 25.26
N LYS A 68 -18.51 7.35 26.16
CA LYS A 68 -18.29 7.94 27.49
C LYS A 68 -17.55 6.97 28.41
N MET A 69 -17.97 5.71 28.44
CA MET A 69 -17.43 4.70 29.36
C MET A 69 -16.08 4.13 28.90
N CYS A 70 -15.86 4.03 27.59
CA CYS A 70 -14.61 3.56 27.00
C CYS A 70 -13.65 4.70 26.62
N LYS A 71 -13.89 5.91 27.12
CA LYS A 71 -13.12 7.12 26.78
C LYS A 71 -11.63 6.93 27.02
N GLU A 72 -11.24 6.37 28.16
CA GLU A 72 -9.83 6.16 28.50
C GLU A 72 -9.13 5.18 27.54
N ALA A 73 -9.81 4.08 27.18
CA ALA A 73 -9.30 3.12 26.20
C ALA A 73 -9.18 3.76 24.81
N ASN A 74 -10.16 4.58 24.42
CA ASN A 74 -10.13 5.34 23.18
C ASN A 74 -8.95 6.32 23.14
N GLU A 75 -8.76 7.13 24.18
CA GLU A 75 -7.66 8.09 24.31
C GLU A 75 -6.29 7.42 24.24
N LYS A 76 -6.12 6.27 24.92
CA LYS A 76 -4.89 5.46 24.83
C LYS A 76 -4.65 4.94 23.42
N SER A 77 -5.70 4.45 22.74
CA SER A 77 -5.58 3.93 21.37
C SER A 77 -5.22 5.04 20.36
N ILE A 78 -5.87 6.19 20.43
CA ILE A 78 -5.62 7.34 19.55
C ILE A 78 -4.26 7.95 19.87
N GLY A 79 -3.90 8.06 21.15
CA GLY A 79 -2.60 8.56 21.59
C GLY A 79 -1.44 7.70 21.06
N CYS A 80 -1.60 6.38 21.06
CA CYS A 80 -0.62 5.48 20.44
C CYS A 80 -0.50 5.74 18.93
N VAL A 81 -1.62 5.79 18.20
CA VAL A 81 -1.60 5.99 16.74
C VAL A 81 -0.98 7.34 16.37
N ALA A 82 -1.27 8.40 17.14
CA ALA A 82 -0.71 9.73 16.94
C ALA A 82 0.83 9.77 17.00
N GLN A 83 1.46 8.88 17.78
CA GLN A 83 2.93 8.79 17.84
C GLN A 83 3.56 8.28 16.54
N TYR A 84 2.83 7.48 15.78
CA TYR A 84 3.27 6.90 14.51
C TYR A 84 2.74 7.68 13.29
N GLN A 85 1.72 8.52 13.50
CA GLN A 85 1.21 9.44 12.48
C GLN A 85 2.05 10.71 12.33
N LYS A 86 3.38 10.55 12.25
CA LYS A 86 4.30 11.67 12.04
C LYS A 86 4.89 11.67 10.62
N ILE A 87 5.35 12.83 10.18
CA ILE A 87 5.91 13.05 8.84
C ILE A 87 7.13 12.13 8.60
N GLU A 88 7.95 11.89 9.62
CA GLU A 88 9.14 11.05 9.52
C GLU A 88 8.79 9.60 9.12
N TYR A 89 7.68 9.07 9.64
CA TYR A 89 7.21 7.74 9.26
C TYR A 89 6.58 7.72 7.87
N LEU A 90 5.97 8.83 7.43
CA LEU A 90 5.45 8.95 6.07
C LEU A 90 6.58 8.99 5.04
N ASP A 91 7.67 9.71 5.34
CA ASP A 91 8.84 9.77 4.46
C ASP A 91 9.54 8.42 4.32
N ILE A 92 9.65 7.64 5.41
CA ILE A 92 10.13 6.25 5.34
C ILE A 92 9.29 5.41 4.38
N GLU A 93 7.96 5.52 4.43
CA GLU A 93 7.08 4.78 3.52
C GLU A 93 7.19 5.25 2.07
N LYS A 94 7.43 6.55 1.84
CA LYS A 94 7.68 7.09 0.50
C LYS A 94 8.99 6.55 -0.06
N ASP A 95 10.04 6.46 0.74
CA ASP A 95 11.32 5.90 0.34
C ASP A 95 11.22 4.41 0.03
N GLU A 96 10.50 3.64 0.85
CA GLU A 96 10.19 2.23 0.56
C GLU A 96 9.45 2.09 -0.78
N TYR A 97 8.43 2.92 -1.01
CA TYR A 97 7.66 2.89 -2.25
C TYR A 97 8.51 3.22 -3.48
N ILE A 98 9.41 4.20 -3.37
CA ILE A 98 10.34 4.56 -4.44
C ILE A 98 11.30 3.41 -4.74
N LYS A 99 11.81 2.70 -3.72
CA LYS A 99 12.65 1.50 -3.89
C LYS A 99 11.91 0.40 -4.66
N GLU A 100 10.69 0.09 -4.25
CA GLU A 100 9.84 -0.89 -4.93
C GLU A 100 9.59 -0.49 -6.40
N LYS A 101 9.34 0.81 -6.65
CA LYS A 101 9.15 1.35 -8.01
C LYS A 101 10.43 1.24 -8.87
N MET A 102 11.61 1.42 -8.29
CA MET A 102 12.87 1.22 -8.99
C MET A 102 13.07 -0.25 -9.37
N GLU A 103 12.78 -1.18 -8.47
CA GLU A 103 12.88 -2.62 -8.71
C GLU A 103 11.89 -3.08 -9.79
N LYS A 104 10.62 -2.67 -9.70
CA LYS A 104 9.60 -2.94 -10.73
C LYS A 104 10.04 -2.41 -12.10
N LYS A 105 10.64 -1.22 -12.16
CA LYS A 105 11.14 -0.64 -13.42
C LYS A 105 12.31 -1.44 -14.01
N LYS A 106 13.23 -1.95 -13.18
CA LYS A 106 14.32 -2.84 -13.63
C LYS A 106 13.76 -4.13 -14.21
N LEU A 107 12.83 -4.76 -13.49
CA LEU A 107 12.19 -6.00 -13.91
C LEU A 107 11.41 -5.81 -15.23
N TYR A 108 10.67 -4.71 -15.37
CA TYR A 108 9.96 -4.37 -16.60
C TYR A 108 10.90 -4.22 -17.81
N LYS A 109 12.04 -3.53 -17.64
CA LYS A 109 13.06 -3.41 -18.70
C LYS A 109 13.62 -4.77 -19.11
N TYR A 110 13.90 -5.64 -18.15
CA TYR A 110 14.36 -7.00 -18.42
C TYR A 110 13.34 -7.81 -19.24
N TYR A 111 12.06 -7.77 -18.86
CA TYR A 111 10.99 -8.45 -19.62
C TYR A 111 10.83 -7.90 -21.05
N LEU A 112 10.93 -6.57 -21.22
CA LEU A 112 10.88 -5.97 -22.56
C LEU A 112 12.05 -6.39 -23.45
N GLN A 113 13.25 -6.51 -22.87
CA GLN A 113 14.42 -6.98 -23.59
C GLN A 113 14.26 -8.43 -24.03
N LYS A 114 13.86 -9.33 -23.12
CA LYS A 114 13.58 -10.73 -23.43
C LYS A 114 12.55 -10.90 -24.55
N GLN A 115 11.45 -10.14 -24.51
CA GLN A 115 10.45 -10.16 -25.58
C GLN A 115 10.95 -9.62 -26.93
N LYS A 116 11.97 -8.74 -26.94
CA LYS A 116 12.59 -8.29 -28.19
C LYS A 116 13.47 -9.39 -28.77
N GLU A 117 14.31 -10.00 -27.94
CA GLU A 117 15.19 -11.11 -28.31
C GLU A 117 14.38 -12.30 -28.85
N GLU A 118 13.29 -12.70 -28.18
CA GLU A 118 12.39 -13.76 -28.66
C GLU A 118 11.74 -13.41 -30.01
N ARG A 119 11.33 -12.15 -30.20
CA ARG A 119 10.78 -11.68 -31.48
C ARG A 119 11.82 -11.68 -32.58
N GLU A 120 13.06 -11.31 -32.29
CA GLU A 120 14.17 -11.32 -33.26
C GLU A 120 14.53 -12.76 -33.66
N ILE A 121 14.63 -13.69 -32.70
CA ILE A 121 14.85 -15.12 -32.96
C ILE A 121 13.71 -15.72 -33.80
N SER A 122 12.46 -15.36 -33.50
CA SER A 122 11.31 -15.85 -34.28
C SER A 122 11.35 -15.36 -35.73
N LYS A 123 11.81 -14.13 -35.96
CA LYS A 123 11.97 -13.56 -37.31
C LYS A 123 13.11 -14.22 -38.07
N SER A 124 14.26 -14.46 -37.43
CA SER A 124 15.39 -15.13 -38.08
C SER A 124 15.04 -16.57 -38.48
N ASN A 125 14.33 -17.31 -37.63
CA ASN A 125 13.92 -18.68 -37.94
C ASN A 125 12.90 -18.75 -39.08
N ASN A 126 11.98 -17.79 -39.17
CA ASN A 126 11.03 -17.73 -40.28
C ASN A 126 11.68 -17.33 -41.61
N ASN A 127 12.74 -16.52 -41.59
CA ASN A 127 13.48 -16.19 -42.81
C ASN A 127 14.30 -17.40 -43.32
N ASN A 128 14.92 -18.17 -42.43
CA ASN A 128 15.71 -19.35 -42.80
C ASN A 128 14.87 -20.55 -43.30
N ASN A 129 13.55 -20.56 -43.04
CA ASN A 129 12.64 -21.61 -43.51
C ASN A 129 11.97 -21.28 -44.86
N ASN A 130 12.21 -20.08 -45.41
CA ASN A 130 11.65 -19.61 -46.68
C ASN A 130 12.71 -19.50 -47.81
N GLU A 131 13.95 -19.93 -47.54
CA GLU A 131 15.01 -20.22 -48.53
C GLU A 131 15.17 -21.74 -48.68
#